data_AF-A0A1V3IUL7-F1
#
_entry.id   AF-A0A1V3IUL7-F1
#
_cell.length_a   1.000
_cell.length_b   1.000
_cell.length_c   1.000
_cell.angle_alpha   90.00
_cell.angle_beta   90.00
_cell.angle_gamma   90.00
#
_symmetry.space_group_name_H-M   'P 1'
#
loop_
_entity.id
_entity.type
_entity.pdbx_description
1 polymer ?
#
loop_
_entity_poly.entity_id
_entity_poly.type
_entity_poly.pdbx_seq_one_letter_code
_entity_poly.pdbx_strand_id
1 'polypeptide(L)'
;MIIVAKESDVSITKDKEYFCFGLNVLIDENIIYANILRDKDNTPILVELGKFCIKEGGDITNWSKRFYLNGMRILIAPNSIIDFDWDLYHEGDENMEDKFISIYSNLFPYDSYRFNCERE
;
A
#
# COMPACT_ATOMS: atom_id res chain seq x y z
N MET A 1 -0.89 2.19 -8.42
CA MET A 1 -1.04 0.95 -9.21
C MET A 1 -2.33 0.27 -8.79
N ILE A 2 -3.07 -0.37 -9.70
CA ILE A 2 -4.25 -1.18 -9.39
C ILE A 2 -3.92 -2.65 -9.63
N ILE A 3 -4.16 -3.48 -8.61
CA ILE A 3 -3.91 -4.93 -8.63
C ILE A 3 -5.19 -5.69 -8.28
N VAL A 4 -5.34 -6.90 -8.82
CA VAL A 4 -6.53 -7.76 -8.62
C VAL A 4 -6.10 -9.04 -7.94
N ALA A 5 -6.73 -9.39 -6.82
CA ALA A 5 -6.38 -10.58 -6.05
C ALA A 5 -6.75 -11.86 -6.82
N LYS A 6 -5.80 -12.81 -6.94
CA LYS A 6 -6.04 -14.11 -7.57
C LYS A 6 -6.82 -15.07 -6.66
N GLU A 7 -6.69 -14.88 -5.35
CA GLU A 7 -7.20 -15.75 -4.29
C GLU A 7 -7.66 -14.89 -3.10
N SER A 8 -8.55 -15.44 -2.27
CA SER A 8 -8.95 -14.81 -1.01
C SER A 8 -8.07 -15.29 0.14
N ASP A 9 -7.84 -14.43 1.12
CA ASP A 9 -7.35 -14.81 2.44
C ASP A 9 -8.07 -14.00 3.54
N VAL A 10 -7.48 -13.93 4.75
CA VAL A 10 -8.09 -13.21 5.88
C VAL A 10 -8.16 -11.68 5.66
N SER A 11 -7.35 -11.16 4.75
CA SER A 11 -7.13 -9.74 4.49
C SER A 11 -7.62 -9.28 3.13
N ILE A 12 -7.70 -10.19 2.15
CA ILE A 12 -8.07 -9.89 0.76
C ILE A 12 -9.17 -10.81 0.23
N THR A 13 -9.97 -10.28 -0.68
CA THR A 13 -11.04 -10.97 -1.40
C THR A 13 -10.63 -11.19 -2.84
N LYS A 14 -10.74 -12.44 -3.30
CA LYS A 14 -10.52 -12.83 -4.70
C LYS A 14 -11.30 -11.94 -5.67
N ASP A 15 -10.69 -11.61 -6.80
CA ASP A 15 -11.22 -10.78 -7.89
C ASP A 15 -11.53 -9.32 -7.50
N LYS A 16 -11.27 -8.92 -6.25
CA LYS A 16 -11.36 -7.51 -5.82
C LYS A 16 -10.13 -6.73 -6.28
N GLU A 17 -10.38 -5.47 -6.63
CA GLU A 17 -9.35 -4.49 -6.98
C GLU A 17 -8.80 -3.81 -5.73
N TYR A 18 -7.48 -3.64 -5.71
CA TYR A 18 -6.75 -2.97 -4.65
C TYR A 18 -5.86 -1.89 -5.24
N PHE A 19 -5.85 -0.74 -4.57
CA PHE A 19 -4.87 0.29 -4.84
C PHE A 19 -3.57 -0.05 -4.10
N CYS A 20 -2.55 -0.33 -4.88
CA CYS A 20 -1.20 -0.44 -4.38
C CYS A 20 -0.56 0.95 -4.33
N PHE A 21 -0.12 1.34 -3.13
CA PHE A 21 0.51 2.62 -2.83
C PHE A 21 1.97 2.50 -2.39
N GLY A 22 2.57 1.33 -2.58
CA GLY A 22 4.01 1.13 -2.39
C GLY A 22 4.42 -0.31 -2.68
N LEU A 23 5.67 -0.49 -3.08
CA LEU A 23 6.29 -1.78 -3.34
C LEU A 23 7.52 -1.93 -2.45
N ASN A 24 7.64 -3.07 -1.77
CA ASN A 24 8.83 -3.48 -1.04
C ASN A 24 9.47 -4.63 -1.79
N VAL A 25 10.61 -4.36 -2.43
CA VAL A 25 11.42 -5.37 -3.13
C VAL A 25 12.47 -5.89 -2.16
N LEU A 26 12.38 -7.17 -1.81
CA LEU A 26 13.37 -7.88 -1.00
C LEU A 26 14.24 -8.69 -1.96
N ILE A 27 15.48 -8.25 -2.14
CA ILE A 27 16.39 -8.76 -3.18
C ILE A 27 16.90 -10.17 -2.82
N ASP A 28 17.14 -10.41 -1.54
CA ASP A 28 17.62 -11.68 -0.99
C ASP A 28 16.59 -12.81 -1.09
N GLU A 29 15.32 -12.49 -0.85
CA GLU A 29 14.22 -13.44 -0.96
C GLU A 29 13.70 -13.58 -2.40
N ASN A 30 14.08 -12.67 -3.30
CA ASN A 30 13.52 -12.55 -4.65
C ASN A 30 11.98 -12.42 -4.62
N ILE A 31 11.47 -11.65 -3.66
CA ILE A 31 10.04 -11.43 -3.43
C ILE A 31 9.73 -9.93 -3.47
N ILE A 32 8.56 -9.61 -4.01
CA ILE A 32 8.01 -8.25 -4.01
C ILE A 32 6.72 -8.25 -3.19
N TYR A 33 6.65 -7.36 -2.20
CA TYR A 33 5.43 -7.09 -1.46
C TYR A 33 4.79 -5.78 -1.95
N ALA A 34 3.47 -5.75 -2.04
CA ALA A 34 2.68 -4.56 -2.27
C ALA A 34 2.09 -4.07 -0.95
N ASN A 35 2.09 -2.75 -0.75
CA ASN A 35 1.27 -2.10 0.28
C ASN A 35 -0.13 -1.86 -0.29
N ILE A 36 -1.14 -2.39 0.39
CA ILE A 36 -2.57 -2.21 0.08
C ILE A 36 -3.34 -1.97 1.39
N LEU A 37 -4.63 -1.66 1.27
CA LEU A 37 -5.54 -1.60 2.42
C LEU A 37 -6.31 -2.90 2.56
N ARG A 38 -6.37 -3.40 3.79
CA ARG A 38 -7.11 -4.62 4.14
C ARG A 38 -8.61 -4.40 3.99
N ASP A 39 -9.33 -5.40 3.51
CA ASP A 39 -10.79 -5.33 3.32
C ASP A 39 -11.59 -5.02 4.58
N LYS A 40 -11.15 -5.51 5.74
CA LYS A 40 -11.94 -5.51 6.97
C LYS A 40 -11.98 -4.15 7.67
N ASP A 41 -10.83 -3.49 7.72
CA ASP A 41 -10.57 -2.34 8.60
C ASP A 41 -9.78 -1.25 7.90
N ASN A 42 -9.51 -1.43 6.60
CA ASN A 42 -8.74 -0.49 5.80
C ASN A 42 -7.33 -0.22 6.33
N THR A 43 -6.78 -1.11 7.16
CA THR A 43 -5.41 -0.97 7.65
C THR A 43 -4.40 -1.23 6.52
N PRO A 44 -3.34 -0.41 6.40
CA PRO A 44 -2.20 -0.69 5.54
C PRO A 44 -1.56 -2.03 5.89
N ILE A 45 -1.41 -2.89 4.88
CA ILE A 45 -0.77 -4.19 5.02
C ILE A 45 0.20 -4.47 3.86
N LEU A 46 1.20 -5.30 4.14
CA LEU A 46 2.08 -5.88 3.14
C LEU A 46 1.53 -7.23 2.67
N VAL A 47 1.38 -7.38 1.36
CA VAL A 47 0.96 -8.64 0.73
C VAL A 47 1.91 -8.99 -0.40
N GLU A 48 2.18 -10.27 -0.61
CA GLU A 48 3.03 -10.72 -1.72
C GLU A 48 2.37 -10.38 -3.06
N LEU A 49 3.07 -9.61 -3.91
CA LEU A 49 2.56 -9.17 -5.22
C LEU A 49 2.25 -10.35 -6.15
N GLY A 50 2.96 -11.48 -5.99
CA GLY A 50 2.74 -12.72 -6.74
C GLY A 50 1.30 -13.25 -6.66
N LYS A 51 0.59 -12.94 -5.58
CA LYS A 51 -0.83 -13.31 -5.35
C LYS A 51 -1.82 -12.46 -6.14
N PHE A 52 -1.34 -11.50 -6.94
CA PHE A 52 -2.17 -10.55 -7.68
C PHE A 52 -1.85 -10.54 -9.17
N CYS A 53 -2.83 -10.11 -9.96
CA CYS A 53 -2.64 -9.67 -11.34
C CYS A 53 -2.55 -8.14 -11.37
N ILE A 54 -1.63 -7.58 -12.17
CA ILE A 54 -1.55 -6.13 -12.35
C ILE A 54 -2.62 -5.74 -13.39
N LYS A 55 -3.63 -5.00 -12.95
CA LYS A 55 -4.69 -4.46 -13.85
C LYS A 55 -4.22 -3.16 -14.48
N GLU A 56 -3.63 -2.27 -13.68
CA GLU A 56 -3.11 -0.99 -14.15
C GLU A 56 -1.83 -0.64 -13.39
N GLY A 57 -0.70 -0.54 -14.10
CA GLY A 57 0.58 -0.17 -13.48
C GLY A 57 0.53 1.20 -12.81
N GLY A 58 -0.17 2.16 -13.41
CA GLY A 58 -0.06 3.58 -13.06
C GLY A 58 1.34 4.12 -13.36
N ASP A 59 1.58 5.38 -12.99
CA ASP A 59 2.87 6.04 -13.20
C ASP A 59 3.87 5.73 -12.07
N ILE A 60 4.24 4.44 -11.95
CA ILE A 60 5.26 3.99 -11.01
C ILE A 60 6.64 4.58 -11.30
N THR A 61 6.85 5.11 -12.51
CA THR A 61 8.11 5.77 -12.88
C THR A 61 8.34 7.07 -12.15
N ASN A 62 7.26 7.74 -11.72
CA ASN A 62 7.32 8.96 -10.91
C ASN A 62 7.34 8.68 -9.39
N TRP A 63 7.44 7.42 -8.97
CA TRP A 63 7.58 7.07 -7.56
C TRP A 63 9.03 7.21 -7.09
N SER A 64 9.19 7.64 -5.84
CA SER A 64 10.49 7.67 -5.18
C SER A 64 10.95 6.28 -4.80
N LYS A 65 12.27 6.14 -4.67
CA LYS A 65 12.93 4.91 -4.25
C LYS A 65 13.77 5.19 -3.01
N ARG A 66 13.67 4.30 -2.02
CA ARG A 66 14.49 4.34 -0.82
C ARG A 66 15.12 2.99 -0.55
N PHE A 67 16.39 3.02 -0.22
CA PHE A 67 17.20 1.82 -0.01
C PHE A 67 17.42 1.62 1.48
N TYR A 68 17.18 0.40 1.93
CA TYR A 68 17.39 -0.04 3.29
C TYR A 68 18.31 -1.25 3.30
N LEU A 69 18.90 -1.55 4.46
CA LEU A 69 19.70 -2.76 4.66
C LEU A 69 20.81 -2.91 3.59
N ASN A 70 21.57 -1.85 3.36
CA ASN A 70 22.62 -1.80 2.31
C ASN A 70 22.12 -2.14 0.89
N GLY A 71 20.85 -1.84 0.59
CA GLY A 71 20.24 -2.08 -0.71
C GLY A 71 19.56 -3.44 -0.86
N MET A 72 19.55 -4.28 0.18
CA MET A 72 18.84 -5.57 0.16
C MET A 72 17.31 -5.40 0.18
N ARG A 73 16.82 -4.27 0.70
CA ARG A 73 15.41 -3.89 0.63
C ARG A 73 15.27 -2.54 -0.08
N ILE A 74 14.37 -2.49 -1.07
CA ILE A 74 14.05 -1.27 -1.81
C ILE A 74 12.56 -0.97 -1.61
N LEU A 75 12.25 0.19 -1.05
CA LEU A 75 10.89 0.74 -1.05
C LEU A 75 10.71 1.62 -2.28
N ILE A 76 9.67 1.36 -3.06
CA ILE A 76 9.24 2.20 -4.18
C ILE A 76 7.83 2.69 -3.86
N ALA A 77 7.65 4.00 -3.67
CA ALA A 77 6.36 4.55 -3.26
C ALA A 77 6.17 5.99 -3.76
N PRO A 78 4.94 6.51 -3.81
CA PRO A 78 4.70 7.93 -4.05
C PRO A 78 5.52 8.80 -3.09
N ASN A 79 5.95 9.98 -3.55
CA ASN A 79 6.78 10.89 -2.74
C ASN A 79 6.10 11.30 -1.43
N SER A 80 4.77 11.34 -1.38
CA SER A 80 4.01 11.62 -0.17
C SER A 80 4.05 10.51 0.88
N ILE A 81 4.39 9.27 0.48
CA ILE A 81 4.42 8.08 1.35
C ILE A 81 5.86 7.63 1.68
N ILE A 82 6.86 7.96 0.85
CA ILE A 82 8.23 7.41 0.97
C ILE A 82 8.92 7.73 2.31
N ASP A 83 8.55 8.84 2.94
CA ASP A 83 9.04 9.32 4.24
C ASP A 83 7.95 9.24 5.32
N PHE A 84 6.89 8.47 5.09
CA PHE A 84 5.85 8.25 6.09
C PHE A 84 6.42 7.44 7.27
N ASP A 85 6.13 7.88 8.49
CA ASP A 85 6.59 7.24 9.72
C ASP A 85 5.68 6.06 10.07
N TRP A 86 6.01 4.91 9.49
CA TRP A 86 5.28 3.66 9.71
C TRP A 86 5.41 3.13 11.14
N ASP A 87 6.52 3.45 11.83
CA ASP A 87 6.74 3.00 13.20
C ASP A 87 5.73 3.68 14.13
N LEU A 88 5.64 5.03 14.08
CA LEU A 88 4.64 5.78 14.85
C LEU A 88 3.19 5.40 14.48
N TYR A 89 2.92 5.16 13.20
CA TYR A 89 1.59 4.68 12.77
C TYR A 89 1.23 3.34 13.42
N HIS A 90 2.16 2.39 13.47
CA HIS A 90 1.92 1.08 14.07
C HIS A 90 1.88 1.10 15.61
N GLU A 91 2.44 2.13 16.24
CA GLU A 91 2.27 2.40 17.67
C GLU A 91 0.87 2.96 18.02
N GLY A 92 0.05 3.29 17.01
CA GLY A 92 -1.31 3.78 17.19
C GLY A 92 -1.39 5.30 17.40
N ASP A 93 -0.41 6.06 16.88
CA ASP A 93 -0.47 7.53 16.91
C ASP A 93 -1.59 8.06 15.99
N GLU A 94 -2.59 8.71 16.59
CA GLU A 94 -3.76 9.27 15.89
C GLU A 94 -3.37 10.30 14.81
N ASN A 95 -2.33 11.11 15.04
CA ASN A 95 -1.90 12.11 14.05
C ASN A 95 -1.31 11.45 12.81
N MET A 96 -0.61 10.33 12.99
CA MET A 96 -0.08 9.54 11.88
C MET A 96 -1.19 8.86 11.11
N GLU A 97 -2.24 8.40 11.79
CA GLU A 97 -3.43 7.87 11.13
C GLU A 97 -4.12 8.90 10.24
N ASP A 98 -4.42 10.09 10.78
CA ASP A 98 -5.03 11.18 10.03
C ASP A 98 -4.17 11.61 8.84
N LYS A 99 -2.85 11.68 9.04
CA LYS A 99 -1.89 11.97 7.98
C LYS A 99 -1.93 10.91 6.88
N PHE A 100 -2.00 9.63 7.23
CA PHE A 100 -2.11 8.56 6.25
C PHE A 100 -3.39 8.68 5.42
N ILE A 101 -4.53 8.89 6.08
CA ILE A 101 -5.85 9.02 5.42
C ILE A 101 -5.85 10.20 4.45
N SER A 102 -5.28 11.33 4.86
CA SER A 102 -5.11 12.51 4.02
C SER A 102 -4.26 12.21 2.78
N ILE A 103 -3.12 11.54 2.94
CA ILE A 103 -2.25 11.17 1.83
C ILE A 103 -2.95 10.18 0.89
N TYR A 104 -3.55 9.11 1.42
CA TYR A 104 -4.22 8.08 0.63
C TYR A 104 -5.39 8.67 -0.18
N SER A 105 -6.19 9.53 0.44
CA SER A 105 -7.30 10.22 -0.22
C SER A 105 -6.84 11.12 -1.37
N ASN A 106 -5.67 11.75 -1.25
CA ASN A 106 -5.10 12.56 -2.33
C ASN A 106 -4.53 11.71 -3.47
N LEU A 107 -3.99 10.53 -3.16
CA LEU A 107 -3.49 9.59 -4.17
C LEU A 107 -4.64 8.91 -4.93
N PHE A 108 -5.75 8.64 -4.24
CA PHE A 108 -6.91 7.92 -4.77
C PHE A 108 -8.22 8.66 -4.45
N PRO A 109 -8.48 9.82 -5.10
CA PRO A 109 -9.60 10.70 -4.76
C PRO A 109 -10.98 10.10 -5.04
N TYR A 110 -11.06 9.04 -5.85
CA TYR A 110 -12.31 8.32 -6.09
C TYR A 110 -12.60 7.24 -5.03
N ASP A 111 -11.58 6.82 -4.27
CA ASP A 111 -11.69 5.78 -3.24
C ASP A 111 -11.88 6.39 -1.84
N SER A 112 -11.49 7.65 -1.64
CA SER A 112 -11.72 8.42 -0.41
C SER A 112 -13.21 8.53 -0.04
N TYR A 113 -14.11 8.52 -1.03
CA TYR A 113 -15.56 8.46 -0.80
C TYR A 113 -16.01 7.16 -0.13
N ARG A 114 -15.34 6.03 -0.37
CA ARG A 114 -15.62 4.77 0.33
C ARG A 114 -14.99 4.75 1.72
N PHE A 115 -13.79 5.30 1.83
CA PHE A 115 -13.04 5.39 3.09
C PHE A 115 -13.78 6.16 4.18
N ASN A 116 -14.43 7.28 3.81
CA ASN A 116 -15.12 8.13 4.76
C ASN A 116 -16.51 7.61 5.15
N CYS A 117 -17.19 6.84 4.27
CA CYS A 117 -18.53 6.30 4.55
C CYS A 117 -18.52 5.10 5.51
N GLU A 118 -17.40 4.40 5.69
CA GLU A 118 -17.30 3.24 6.59
C GLU A 118 -16.92 3.63 8.04
N ARG A 119 -16.66 4.91 8.31
CA ARG A 119 -16.24 5.43 9.63
C ARG A 119 -17.30 6.26 10.37
N GLU A 120 -18.50 6.43 9.80
CA GLU A 120 -19.68 7.04 10.46
C GLU A 120 -20.56 5.99 11.14
#